data_AF-A0A7C3G7J6-F1
#
_entry.id   AF-A0A7C3G7J6-F1
#
_cell.length_a   1.000
_cell.length_b   1.000
_cell.length_c   1.000
_cell.angle_alpha   90.00
_cell.angle_beta   90.00
_cell.angle_gamma   90.00
#
_symmetry.space_group_name_H-M   'P 1'
#
loop_
_entity.id
_entity.type
_entity.pdbx_description
1 polymer ?
#
loop_
_entity_poly.entity_id
_entity_poly.type
_entity_poly.pdbx_seq_one_letter_code
_entity_poly.pdbx_strand_id
1 'polypeptide(L)' 'WGRDYLGTPRTVDQHVAQLREKLGPGWIETVRGRGYRLGRPV' A
#
# COMPACT_ATOMS: atom_id res chain seq x y z
N TRP A 1 6.03 11.07 1.61
CA TRP A 1 6.25 11.55 2.98
C TRP A 1 7.10 12.83 3.07
N GLY A 2 7.31 13.59 1.98
CA GLY A 2 8.16 14.79 2.03
C GLY A 2 9.65 14.45 2.00
N ARG A 3 10.49 15.46 1.72
CA ARG A 3 11.95 15.28 1.62
C ARG A 3 12.61 14.97 2.96
N ASP A 4 11.99 15.38 4.05
CA ASP A 4 12.56 15.31 5.40
C ASP A 4 12.18 14.02 6.15
N TYR A 5 11.52 13.09 5.47
CA TYR A 5 11.08 11.85 6.10
C TYR A 5 12.22 10.83 6.20
N LEU A 6 12.78 10.74 7.41
CA LEU A 6 13.74 9.72 7.83
C LEU A 6 13.04 8.37 8.08
N GLY A 7 12.43 7.80 7.04
CA GLY A 7 11.77 6.50 7.12
C GLY A 7 12.56 5.38 6.47
N THR A 8 12.21 4.14 6.81
CA THR A 8 12.76 2.95 6.15
C THR A 8 12.02 2.66 4.84
N PRO A 9 12.66 1.96 3.87
CA PRO A 9 12.02 1.64 2.58
C PRO A 9 10.70 0.85 2.70
N ARG A 10 10.47 0.19 3.84
CA ARG A 10 9.31 -0.69 4.06
C ARG A 10 8.07 0.02 4.60
N THR A 11 8.13 1.32 4.87
CA THR A 11 6.99 2.02 5.47
C THR A 11 5.76 1.98 4.53
N VAL A 12 5.94 1.84 3.20
CA VAL A 12 4.82 1.83 2.25
C VAL A 12 4.10 0.51 2.37
N ASP A 13 4.84 -0.59 2.35
CA ASP A 13 4.30 -1.95 2.45
C ASP A 13 3.56 -2.16 3.77
N GLN A 14 4.10 -1.61 4.88
CA GLN A 14 3.46 -1.68 6.18
C GLN A 14 2.10 -0.97 6.19
N HIS A 15 2.04 0.24 5.63
CA HIS A 15 0.77 0.97 5.54
C HIS A 15 -0.21 0.31 4.57
N VAL A 16 0.26 -0.25 3.46
CA VAL A 16 -0.59 -1.00 2.53
C VAL A 16 -1.16 -2.26 3.18
N ALA A 17 -0.37 -2.98 3.98
CA ALA A 17 -0.86 -4.13 4.74
C ALA A 17 -1.97 -3.73 5.73
N GLN A 18 -1.75 -2.66 6.51
CA GLN A 18 -2.74 -2.13 7.45
C GLN A 18 -4.03 -1.66 6.75
N LEU A 19 -3.90 -1.06 5.56
CA LEU A 19 -5.07 -0.64 4.77
C LEU A 19 -5.85 -1.85 4.24
N ARG A 20 -5.17 -2.90 3.78
CA ARG A 20 -5.83 -4.14 3.33
C ARG A 20 -6.62 -4.83 4.44
N GLU A 21 -6.09 -4.85 5.66
CA GLU A 21 -6.81 -5.38 6.82
C GLU A 21 -8.10 -4.61 7.11
N LYS A 22 -8.08 -3.28 6.97
CA LYS A 22 -9.23 -2.42 7.25
C LYS A 22 -10.28 -2.42 6.14
N LEU A 23 -9.85 -2.46 4.89
CA LEU A 23 -10.74 -2.34 3.72
C LEU A 23 -11.30 -3.69 3.26
N GLY A 24 -10.59 -4.78 3.58
CA GLY A 24 -10.91 -6.09 3.03
C GLY A 24 -10.37 -6.30 1.61
N PRO A 25 -10.64 -7.48 1.02
CA PRO A 25 -10.10 -7.88 -0.27
C PRO A 25 -10.59 -7.00 -1.43
N GLY A 26 -9.82 -6.91 -2.51
CA GLY A 26 -10.22 -6.24 -3.75
C GLY A 26 -9.98 -4.72 -3.80
N TRP A 27 -9.74 -4.06 -2.67
CA TRP A 27 -9.48 -2.61 -2.65
C TRP A 27 -8.06 -2.21 -3.07
N ILE A 28 -7.04 -3.01 -2.75
CA ILE A 28 -5.65 -2.67 -3.05
C ILE A 28 -4.91 -3.85 -3.69
N GLU A 29 -4.44 -3.65 -4.92
CA GLU A 29 -3.74 -4.65 -5.72
C GLU A 29 -2.25 -4.35 -5.81
N THR A 30 -1.43 -5.40 -5.81
CA THR A 30 0.02 -5.29 -6.06
C THR A 30 0.29 -5.36 -7.57
N VAL A 31 0.90 -4.32 -8.11
CA VAL A 31 1.43 -4.28 -9.48
C VAL A 31 2.92 -4.59 -9.42
N ARG A 32 3.31 -5.82 -9.77
CA ARG A 32 4.70 -6.29 -9.70
C ARG A 32 5.64 -5.33 -10.45
N GLY A 33 6.73 -4.96 -9.78
CA GLY A 33 7.74 -4.03 -10.32
C GLY A 33 7.31 -2.56 -10.39
N ARG A 34 6.09 -2.21 -9.94
CA ARG A 34 5.57 -0.82 -10.00
C ARG A 34 5.04 -0.30 -8.66
N GLY A 35 4.48 -1.16 -7.82
CA GLY A 35 3.93 -0.78 -6.51
C GLY A 35 2.48 -1.22 -6.35
N TYR A 36 1.61 -0.29 -5.97
CA TYR A 36 0.22 -0.58 -5.59
C TYR A 36 -0.77 0.28 -6.38
N ARG A 37 -1.97 -0.24 -6.60
CA ARG A 37 -3.10 0.52 -7.16
C ARG A 37 -4.39 0.21 -6.41
N LEU A 38 -5.37 1.10 -6.53
CA LEU A 38 -6.73 0.80 -6.13
C LEU A 38 -7.34 -0.23 -7.09
N GLY A 39 -7.90 -1.29 -6.52
CA GLY A 39 -8.67 -2.30 -7.24
C GLY A 39 -10.17 -1.95 -7.26
N ARG A 40 -10.97 -2.88 -7.78
CA ARG A 40 -12.43 -2.81 -7.71
C ARG A 40 -12.93 -3.93 -6.80
N PRO A 41 -13.41 -3.62 -5.59
CA PRO A 41 -13.98 -4.61 -4.70
C PRO A 41 -15.22 -5.25 -5.34
N VAL A 42 -15.43 -6.52 -5.03
CA VAL A 42 -16.65 -7.27 -5.38
C VAL A 42 -17.66 -7.23 -4.25
#